data_AF-A0A0C2DHW6-F1
#
_entry.id   AF-A0A0C2DHW6-F1
#
_cell.length_a   1.000
_cell.length_b   1.000
_cell.length_c   1.000
_cell.angle_alpha   90.00
_cell.angle_beta   90.00
_cell.angle_gamma   90.00
#
_symmetry.space_group_name_H-M   'P 1'
#
loop_
_entity.id
_entity.type
_entity.pdbx_description
1 polymer ?
#
loop_
_entity_poly.entity_id
_entity_poly.type
_entity_poly.pdbx_seq_one_letter_code
_entity_poly.pdbx_strand_id
1 'polypeptide(L)'
;MFAGVWLPLTVSAPASASEPLPASTKDAREAGEASEAKATWIKHRIIPGERLGDIATRYKVSTDSLIRWNKLDPKDPKIFAGRSLRVLTKHAPPPQQKLEYIVKSGDTWNRIAKAHNVDPDLLRLRWNPKVPKAFKAGQKLVIWVEPAVKQPKPAGPAGETAANDAALAPLPLVKIRTGSISVGTPSNGKLINALQLPENKQLYTLRRPDEAYGSSHTLDNLQLAIARWRRDSGFTGALKIGAISKQGGGKLKPHSSHRSGRDVDIRLPVVARGGSAEQISDVDWDALWGLVMALVDTGEVQTIYLTTDRQKHLLAAAKRAGADQATIEHVLQYPEKSGHNNGIVRNQSGHTAHIHVRFNCAPNETRCEDK
;
A
#
# COMPACT_ATOMS: atom_id res chain seq x y z
N MET A 1 -17.52 -11.63 -91.76
CA MET A 1 -16.22 -11.47 -92.45
C MET A 1 -15.22 -10.92 -91.46
N PHE A 2 -14.03 -11.52 -91.44
CA PHE A 2 -12.90 -11.29 -90.54
C PHE A 2 -12.06 -10.06 -90.94
N ALA A 3 -11.41 -9.44 -89.94
CA ALA A 3 -10.01 -8.97 -89.89
C ALA A 3 -9.90 -7.91 -88.77
N GLY A 4 -9.02 -7.92 -87.77
CA GLY A 4 -7.77 -8.64 -87.54
C GLY A 4 -6.60 -7.65 -87.37
N VAL A 5 -5.77 -7.88 -86.32
CA VAL A 5 -4.35 -7.48 -86.17
C VAL A 5 -4.09 -6.09 -85.54
N TRP A 6 -3.18 -5.83 -84.58
CA TRP A 6 -2.33 -6.60 -83.64
C TRP A 6 -1.80 -5.63 -82.54
N LEU A 7 -1.43 -6.16 -81.38
CA LEU A 7 -0.55 -5.54 -80.37
C LEU A 7 0.93 -5.58 -80.81
N PRO A 8 1.80 -4.77 -80.17
CA PRO A 8 2.89 -5.44 -79.44
C PRO A 8 3.19 -4.87 -78.04
N LEU A 9 3.56 -5.80 -77.16
CA LEU A 9 4.36 -5.62 -75.94
C LEU A 9 5.86 -5.77 -76.29
N THR A 10 6.73 -4.96 -75.68
CA THR A 10 8.12 -5.28 -75.30
C THR A 10 8.53 -4.33 -74.15
N VAL A 11 8.64 -4.78 -72.90
CA VAL A 11 9.77 -5.39 -72.17
C VAL A 11 11.05 -4.54 -72.10
N SER A 12 11.39 -4.09 -70.89
CA SER A 12 12.76 -4.15 -70.35
C SER A 12 12.76 -4.13 -68.82
N ALA A 13 13.56 -5.02 -68.21
CA ALA A 13 13.90 -5.18 -66.78
C ALA A 13 15.46 -5.23 -66.69
N PRO A 14 16.17 -5.34 -65.53
CA PRO A 14 15.76 -5.54 -64.12
C PRO A 14 16.58 -4.73 -63.05
N ALA A 15 16.39 -5.09 -61.75
CA ALA A 15 17.37 -5.12 -60.64
C ALA A 15 17.31 -4.11 -59.44
N SER A 16 16.96 -4.70 -58.28
CA SER A 16 17.28 -4.45 -56.86
C SER A 16 18.47 -3.54 -56.47
N ALA A 17 18.27 -2.62 -55.51
CA ALA A 17 18.87 -2.64 -54.15
C ALA A 17 18.70 -1.31 -53.34
N SER A 18 18.46 -1.46 -52.03
CA SER A 18 18.76 -0.60 -50.85
C SER A 18 17.97 0.70 -50.52
N GLU A 19 17.48 0.74 -49.26
CA GLU A 19 16.97 1.91 -48.48
C GLU A 19 18.04 3.00 -48.24
N PRO A 20 17.65 4.24 -47.82
CA PRO A 20 17.60 4.56 -46.37
C PRO A 20 16.44 5.48 -45.90
N LEU A 21 15.99 5.19 -44.66
CA LEU A 21 15.42 5.99 -43.55
C LEU A 21 14.89 7.44 -43.74
N PRO A 22 13.73 7.79 -43.12
CA PRO A 22 13.15 9.14 -43.14
C PRO A 22 13.72 10.10 -42.09
N ALA A 23 13.82 11.37 -42.48
CA ALA A 23 14.33 12.48 -41.69
C ALA A 23 13.34 13.02 -40.64
N SER A 24 13.92 13.19 -39.45
CA SER A 24 13.53 13.92 -38.24
C SER A 24 12.46 15.03 -38.34
N THR A 25 11.38 14.88 -37.56
CA THR A 25 10.59 15.97 -37.01
C THR A 25 11.08 16.27 -35.58
N LYS A 26 11.97 17.25 -35.44
CA LYS A 26 12.18 17.94 -34.17
C LYS A 26 11.24 19.14 -34.15
N ASP A 27 10.26 19.11 -33.24
CA ASP A 27 9.68 20.24 -32.51
C ASP A 27 8.27 19.87 -32.04
N ALA A 28 8.21 18.99 -31.05
CA ALA A 28 7.07 18.78 -30.16
C ALA A 28 7.46 17.83 -29.03
N ARG A 29 8.32 18.29 -28.10
CA ARG A 29 8.54 17.63 -26.80
C ARG A 29 9.32 18.55 -25.88
N GLU A 30 8.61 19.39 -25.14
CA GLU A 30 9.14 19.98 -23.91
C GLU A 30 7.99 20.23 -22.94
N ALA A 31 7.76 19.23 -22.09
CA ALA A 31 7.01 19.34 -20.85
C ALA A 31 7.44 18.18 -19.92
N GLY A 32 8.29 18.50 -18.94
CA GLY A 32 8.36 17.80 -17.66
C GLY A 32 9.09 16.46 -17.58
N GLU A 33 10.41 16.41 -17.85
CA GLU A 33 11.26 15.34 -17.28
C GLU A 33 11.58 15.67 -15.81
N ALA A 34 10.86 15.04 -14.89
CA ALA A 34 11.38 14.82 -13.55
C ALA A 34 12.63 13.93 -13.69
N SER A 35 13.81 14.48 -13.35
CA SER A 35 15.09 13.76 -13.35
C SER A 35 14.94 12.37 -12.72
N GLU A 36 14.95 11.32 -13.55
CA GLU A 36 15.00 9.95 -13.07
C GLU A 36 16.30 9.72 -12.28
N ALA A 37 16.20 9.54 -10.96
CA ALA A 37 17.34 9.10 -10.16
C ALA A 37 17.86 7.76 -10.73
N LYS A 38 19.10 7.76 -11.23
CA LYS A 38 19.72 6.56 -11.80
C LYS A 38 19.90 5.51 -10.71
N ALA A 39 19.59 4.25 -11.04
CA ALA A 39 19.79 3.15 -10.10
C ALA A 39 21.29 2.95 -9.82
N THR A 40 21.64 2.74 -8.56
CA THR A 40 23.04 2.55 -8.13
C THR A 40 23.21 1.23 -7.37
N TRP A 41 24.40 0.66 -7.46
CA TRP A 41 24.76 -0.54 -6.71
C TRP A 41 25.17 -0.17 -5.28
N ILE A 42 24.44 -0.71 -4.32
CA ILE A 42 24.68 -0.55 -2.89
C ILE A 42 25.06 -1.90 -2.28
N LYS A 43 26.08 -1.89 -1.41
CA LYS A 43 26.44 -3.05 -0.61
C LYS A 43 25.75 -2.94 0.75
N HIS A 44 24.67 -3.69 0.92
CA HIS A 44 23.93 -3.77 2.18
C HIS A 44 24.57 -4.81 3.10
N ARG A 45 24.84 -4.48 4.36
CA ARG A 45 25.35 -5.43 5.37
C ARG A 45 24.19 -5.95 6.22
N ILE A 46 23.94 -7.26 6.14
CA ILE A 46 22.80 -7.92 6.76
C ILE A 46 22.93 -7.86 8.29
N ILE A 47 21.90 -7.36 8.97
CA ILE A 47 21.85 -7.32 10.44
C ILE A 47 21.25 -8.61 11.03
N PRO A 48 21.51 -8.94 12.31
CA PRO A 48 20.94 -10.14 12.92
C PRO A 48 19.41 -10.14 12.90
N GLY A 49 18.82 -11.21 12.35
CA GLY A 49 17.37 -11.40 12.28
C GLY A 49 16.69 -10.86 11.03
N GLU A 50 17.42 -10.16 10.17
CA GLU A 50 16.92 -9.63 8.90
C GLU A 50 16.72 -10.73 7.85
N ARG A 51 15.65 -10.61 7.06
CA ARG A 51 15.25 -11.52 5.99
C ARG A 51 15.40 -10.84 4.63
N LEU A 52 15.46 -11.62 3.56
CA LEU A 52 15.50 -11.07 2.19
C LEU A 52 14.33 -10.15 1.90
N GLY A 53 13.13 -10.47 2.41
CA GLY A 53 11.95 -9.62 2.30
C GLY A 53 12.13 -8.26 2.98
N ASP A 54 12.76 -8.23 4.16
CA ASP A 54 13.03 -6.98 4.90
C ASP A 54 13.98 -6.08 4.08
N ILE A 55 15.03 -6.67 3.50
CA ILE A 55 16.02 -5.97 2.67
C ILE A 55 15.36 -5.51 1.36
N ALA A 56 14.57 -6.37 0.71
CA ALA A 56 13.87 -6.05 -0.52
C ALA A 56 12.95 -4.84 -0.34
N THR A 57 12.15 -4.86 0.72
CA THR A 57 11.26 -3.77 1.11
C THR A 57 12.04 -2.49 1.39
N ARG A 58 13.11 -2.60 2.21
CA ARG A 58 14.00 -1.48 2.57
C ARG A 58 14.54 -0.73 1.34
N TYR A 59 14.93 -1.47 0.31
CA TYR A 59 15.52 -0.88 -0.90
C TYR A 59 14.52 -0.69 -2.05
N LYS A 60 13.23 -0.99 -1.85
CA LYS A 60 12.16 -0.95 -2.87
C LYS A 60 12.50 -1.78 -4.12
N VAL A 61 12.99 -3.01 -3.91
CA VAL A 61 13.32 -3.98 -4.96
C VAL A 61 12.60 -5.30 -4.70
N SER A 62 12.51 -6.19 -5.68
CA SER A 62 11.94 -7.52 -5.44
C SER A 62 12.95 -8.49 -4.80
N THR A 63 12.45 -9.44 -4.02
CA THR A 63 13.25 -10.55 -3.47
C THR A 63 13.94 -11.34 -4.58
N ASP A 64 13.26 -11.59 -5.70
CA ASP A 64 13.81 -12.31 -6.85
C ASP A 64 14.99 -11.58 -7.48
N SER A 65 14.97 -10.23 -7.43
CA SER A 65 16.10 -9.43 -7.87
C SER A 65 17.28 -9.57 -6.93
N LEU A 66 17.05 -9.53 -5.60
CA LEU A 66 18.11 -9.80 -4.62
C LEU A 66 18.69 -11.21 -4.78
N ILE A 67 17.85 -12.22 -5.00
CA ILE A 67 18.27 -13.60 -5.24
C ILE A 67 19.16 -13.68 -6.47
N ARG A 68 18.72 -13.11 -7.61
CA ARG A 68 19.53 -13.07 -8.85
C ARG A 68 20.85 -12.33 -8.68
N TRP A 69 20.82 -11.10 -8.16
CA TRP A 69 22.03 -10.27 -8.03
C TRP A 69 23.07 -10.86 -7.09
N ASN A 70 22.63 -11.66 -6.11
CA ASN A 70 23.50 -12.28 -5.11
C ASN A 70 23.69 -13.78 -5.33
N LYS A 71 23.18 -14.33 -6.44
CA LYS A 71 23.29 -15.75 -6.81
C LYS A 71 22.85 -16.70 -5.67
N LEU A 72 21.76 -16.34 -4.99
CA LEU A 72 21.18 -17.18 -3.94
C LEU A 72 20.37 -18.31 -4.57
N ASP A 73 20.23 -19.43 -3.87
CA ASP A 73 19.39 -20.54 -4.31
C ASP A 73 17.91 -20.07 -4.33
N PRO A 74 17.22 -20.06 -5.49
CA PRO A 74 15.82 -19.64 -5.55
C PRO A 74 14.87 -20.49 -4.71
N LYS A 75 15.22 -21.77 -4.43
CA LYS A 75 14.39 -22.69 -3.64
C LYS A 75 14.62 -22.54 -2.14
N ASP A 76 15.80 -22.07 -1.74
CA ASP A 76 16.18 -21.87 -0.34
C ASP A 76 17.17 -20.70 -0.20
N PRO A 77 16.73 -19.44 -0.39
CA PRO A 77 17.61 -18.29 -0.48
C PRO A 77 18.07 -17.84 0.91
N LYS A 78 19.05 -18.56 1.46
CA LYS A 78 19.60 -18.31 2.80
C LYS A 78 20.49 -17.08 2.82
N ILE A 79 20.23 -16.21 3.79
CA ILE A 79 21.08 -15.06 4.12
C ILE A 79 21.55 -15.16 5.57
N PHE A 80 22.72 -14.59 5.85
CA PHE A 80 23.37 -14.68 7.15
C PHE A 80 23.82 -13.31 7.62
N ALA A 81 23.55 -13.01 8.88
CA ALA A 81 23.98 -11.77 9.53
C ALA A 81 25.50 -11.56 9.37
N GLY A 82 25.90 -10.31 9.15
CA GLY A 82 27.29 -9.92 8.93
C GLY A 82 27.78 -10.08 7.49
N ARG A 83 27.11 -10.87 6.63
CA ARG A 83 27.37 -10.91 5.19
C ARG A 83 26.81 -9.66 4.50
N SER A 84 27.22 -9.45 3.25
CA SER A 84 26.71 -8.34 2.44
C SER A 84 25.95 -8.83 1.22
N LEU A 85 24.86 -8.13 0.89
CA LEU A 85 24.13 -8.26 -0.38
C LEU A 85 24.39 -7.05 -1.26
N ARG A 86 24.50 -7.30 -2.55
CA ARG A 86 24.46 -6.30 -3.61
C ARG A 86 23.00 -5.98 -3.92
N VAL A 87 22.67 -4.71 -3.90
CA VAL A 87 21.32 -4.21 -4.19
C VAL A 87 21.44 -3.13 -5.24
N LEU A 88 20.75 -3.28 -6.36
CA LEU A 88 20.64 -2.22 -7.37
C LEU A 88 19.33 -1.47 -7.13
N THR A 89 19.39 -0.19 -6.77
CA THR A 89 18.18 0.56 -6.41
C THR A 89 18.26 2.03 -6.79
N LYS A 90 17.09 2.63 -7.02
CA LYS A 90 16.91 4.10 -7.09
C LYS A 90 16.67 4.73 -5.71
N HIS A 91 16.41 3.91 -4.67
CA HIS A 91 16.10 4.34 -3.31
C HIS A 91 17.14 3.81 -2.33
N ALA A 92 18.11 4.66 -1.96
CA ALA A 92 19.14 4.36 -0.98
C ALA A 92 18.69 4.78 0.44
N PRO A 93 18.20 3.87 1.28
CA PRO A 93 17.82 4.20 2.66
C PRO A 93 19.08 4.48 3.50
N PRO A 94 18.96 5.31 4.56
CA PRO A 94 20.05 5.56 5.49
C PRO A 94 20.63 4.26 6.06
N PRO A 95 21.93 4.20 6.39
CA PRO A 95 22.51 3.01 7.00
C PRO A 95 21.93 2.79 8.40
N GLN A 96 21.48 1.56 8.70
CA GLN A 96 21.07 1.20 10.06
C GLN A 96 22.26 1.32 11.02
N GLN A 97 22.01 1.91 12.18
CA GLN A 97 23.00 2.16 13.21
C GLN A 97 22.83 1.18 14.37
N LYS A 98 23.96 0.65 14.85
CA LYS A 98 24.03 -0.16 16.06
C LYS A 98 24.10 0.77 17.27
N LEU A 99 23.06 0.80 18.08
CA LEU A 99 23.00 1.52 19.35
C LEU A 99 23.23 0.53 20.51
N GLU A 100 24.06 0.92 21.47
CA GLU A 100 24.20 0.20 22.75
C GLU A 100 23.37 0.91 23.82
N TYR A 101 22.33 0.23 24.30
CA TYR A 101 21.39 0.75 25.29
C TYR A 101 21.63 0.11 26.65
N ILE A 102 21.73 0.92 27.70
CA ILE A 102 21.86 0.46 29.08
C ILE A 102 20.47 0.51 29.72
N VAL A 103 19.97 -0.65 30.12
CA VAL A 103 18.65 -0.81 30.75
C VAL A 103 18.54 0.04 32.00
N LYS A 104 17.47 0.82 32.10
CA LYS A 104 17.12 1.65 33.27
C LYS A 104 16.13 0.92 34.18
N SER A 105 16.00 1.40 35.42
CA SER A 105 14.98 0.87 36.34
C SER A 105 13.57 1.02 35.76
N GLY A 106 12.78 -0.05 35.78
CA GLY A 106 11.42 -0.08 35.22
C GLY A 106 11.32 -0.28 33.71
N ASP A 107 12.45 -0.50 33.03
CA ASP A 107 12.46 -0.88 31.62
C ASP A 107 11.97 -2.32 31.42
N THR A 108 11.30 -2.54 30.29
CA THR A 108 10.92 -3.86 29.79
C THR A 108 11.25 -3.94 28.31
N TRP A 109 11.37 -5.16 27.76
CA TRP A 109 11.58 -5.36 26.31
C TRP A 109 10.61 -4.51 25.47
N ASN A 110 9.33 -4.49 25.85
CA ASN A 110 8.30 -3.73 25.13
C ASN A 110 8.49 -2.22 25.25
N ARG A 111 8.86 -1.69 26.43
CA ARG A 111 9.08 -0.25 26.61
C ARG A 111 10.28 0.25 25.82
N ILE A 112 11.38 -0.50 25.87
CA ILE A 112 12.61 -0.19 25.12
C ILE A 112 12.33 -0.28 23.62
N ALA A 113 11.73 -1.38 23.16
CA ALA A 113 11.39 -1.58 21.76
C ALA A 113 10.51 -0.45 21.22
N LYS A 114 9.47 -0.07 21.97
CA LYS A 114 8.60 1.06 21.63
C LYS A 114 9.35 2.40 21.59
N ALA A 115 10.20 2.68 22.57
CA ALA A 115 10.97 3.93 22.63
C ALA A 115 11.93 4.09 21.43
N HIS A 116 12.39 2.97 20.88
CA HIS A 116 13.31 2.94 19.74
C HIS A 116 12.64 2.57 18.41
N ASN A 117 11.31 2.45 18.38
CA ASN A 117 10.53 2.06 17.20
C ASN A 117 11.00 0.74 16.54
N VAL A 118 11.30 -0.27 17.35
CA VAL A 118 11.72 -1.61 16.89
C VAL A 118 10.77 -2.68 17.39
N ASP A 119 10.77 -3.85 16.76
CA ASP A 119 9.99 -5.01 17.20
C ASP A 119 10.62 -5.63 18.49
N PRO A 120 9.83 -5.91 19.55
CA PRO A 120 10.36 -6.42 20.82
C PRO A 120 10.89 -7.86 20.74
N ASP A 121 10.36 -8.68 19.84
CA ASP A 121 10.89 -10.02 19.57
C ASP A 121 12.17 -9.92 18.74
N LEU A 122 12.28 -8.99 17.79
CA LEU A 122 13.53 -8.74 17.06
C LEU A 122 14.63 -8.28 18.03
N LEU A 123 14.30 -7.29 18.87
CA LEU A 123 15.17 -6.78 19.94
C LEU A 123 15.64 -7.90 20.88
N ARG A 124 14.72 -8.76 21.35
CA ARG A 124 15.03 -9.82 22.31
C ARG A 124 15.66 -11.05 21.68
N LEU A 125 15.01 -11.64 20.67
CA LEU A 125 15.34 -12.95 20.13
C LEU A 125 16.46 -12.91 19.10
N ARG A 126 16.67 -11.79 18.42
CA ARG A 126 17.63 -11.72 17.31
C ARG A 126 18.84 -10.87 17.64
N TRP A 127 18.63 -9.73 18.30
CA TRP A 127 19.75 -8.83 18.65
C TRP A 127 20.35 -9.15 20.00
N ASN A 128 19.52 -9.58 20.97
CA ASN A 128 19.95 -9.87 22.33
C ASN A 128 19.60 -11.30 22.81
N PRO A 129 19.85 -12.36 22.01
CA PRO A 129 19.39 -13.72 22.32
C PRO A 129 19.98 -14.29 23.62
N LYS A 130 21.15 -13.78 24.04
CA LYS A 130 21.84 -14.20 25.28
C LYS A 130 21.32 -13.48 26.53
N VAL A 131 20.48 -12.46 26.38
CA VAL A 131 19.92 -11.71 27.50
C VAL A 131 18.63 -12.39 27.95
N PRO A 132 18.46 -12.68 29.25
CA PRO A 132 17.27 -13.34 29.76
C PRO A 132 16.00 -12.49 29.54
N LYS A 133 14.84 -13.17 29.49
CA LYS A 133 13.53 -12.50 29.36
C LYS A 133 13.30 -11.46 30.46
N ALA A 134 13.74 -11.75 31.68
CA ALA A 134 13.81 -10.79 32.78
C ALA A 134 15.27 -10.32 32.93
N PHE A 135 15.57 -9.11 32.48
CA PHE A 135 16.86 -8.47 32.67
C PHE A 135 16.80 -7.47 33.84
N LYS A 136 17.97 -7.14 34.41
CA LYS A 136 18.10 -6.12 35.47
C LYS A 136 18.52 -4.78 34.87
N ALA A 137 18.29 -3.70 35.61
CA ALA A 137 18.91 -2.41 35.31
C ALA A 137 20.43 -2.56 35.21
N GLY A 138 21.05 -1.80 34.30
CA GLY A 138 22.47 -1.91 33.96
C GLY A 138 22.79 -2.95 32.88
N GLN A 139 21.83 -3.81 32.50
CA GLN A 139 22.04 -4.75 31.39
C GLN A 139 22.28 -3.98 30.08
N LYS A 140 23.32 -4.37 29.34
CA LYS A 140 23.58 -3.83 28.00
C LYS A 140 22.75 -4.58 26.96
N LEU A 141 22.07 -3.83 26.09
CA LEU A 141 21.32 -4.31 24.94
C LEU A 141 21.85 -3.68 23.66
N VAL A 142 21.86 -4.43 22.58
CA VAL A 142 22.09 -3.94 21.22
C VAL A 142 20.76 -3.65 20.56
N ILE A 143 20.61 -2.46 19.99
CA ILE A 143 19.43 -2.04 19.24
C ILE A 143 19.91 -1.60 17.85
N TRP A 144 19.36 -2.19 16.79
CA TRP A 144 19.57 -1.67 15.45
C TRP A 144 18.46 -0.68 15.14
N VAL A 145 18.81 0.59 15.00
CA VAL A 145 17.86 1.65 14.67
C VAL A 145 18.16 2.17 13.29
N GLU A 146 17.11 2.58 12.58
CA GLU A 146 17.33 3.51 11.49
C GLU A 146 17.65 4.86 12.13
N PRO A 147 18.76 5.53 11.72
CA PRO A 147 18.92 6.91 12.10
C PRO A 147 17.68 7.63 11.60
N ALA A 148 16.96 8.29 12.50
CA ALA A 148 15.88 9.16 12.10
C ALA A 148 16.46 10.05 11.01
N VAL A 149 15.96 9.89 9.78
CA VAL A 149 16.10 10.95 8.79
C VAL A 149 15.58 12.16 9.54
N LYS A 150 16.45 13.13 9.87
CA LYS A 150 15.99 14.49 10.14
C LYS A 150 15.17 14.77 8.90
N GLN A 151 13.85 14.62 9.01
CA GLN A 151 12.94 14.85 7.91
C GLN A 151 13.42 16.16 7.31
N PRO A 152 13.86 16.20 6.04
CA PRO A 152 13.86 17.49 5.37
C PRO A 152 12.44 17.98 5.59
N LYS A 153 12.29 19.10 6.28
CA LYS A 153 11.08 19.91 6.19
C LYS A 153 10.67 19.82 4.72
N PRO A 154 9.47 19.33 4.37
CA PRO A 154 9.13 19.14 2.98
C PRO A 154 9.38 20.48 2.29
N ALA A 155 10.43 20.52 1.47
CA ALA A 155 10.51 21.51 0.43
C ALA A 155 9.33 21.15 -0.44
N GLY A 156 8.27 21.95 -0.35
CA GLY A 156 7.21 21.91 -1.35
C GLY A 156 7.86 21.97 -2.73
N PRO A 157 7.24 21.38 -3.76
CA PRO A 157 7.78 21.49 -5.10
C PRO A 157 7.91 22.98 -5.42
N ALA A 158 9.16 23.41 -5.64
CA ALA A 158 9.46 24.73 -6.16
C ALA A 158 9.33 24.65 -7.68
N GLY A 159 8.31 25.32 -8.23
CA GLY A 159 8.00 25.44 -9.67
C GLY A 159 7.34 24.17 -10.21
N GLU A 160 6.17 24.16 -10.84
CA GLU A 160 5.36 25.11 -11.63
C GLU A 160 3.89 24.62 -11.50
N THR A 161 2.81 25.38 -11.53
CA THR A 161 2.50 26.75 -11.95
C THR A 161 1.50 27.35 -10.96
N ALA A 162 1.57 28.67 -10.78
CA ALA A 162 0.62 29.42 -9.98
C ALA A 162 -0.80 29.35 -10.59
N ALA A 163 -1.67 28.55 -10.00
CA ALA A 163 -3.11 28.68 -10.12
C ALA A 163 -3.75 28.35 -8.76
N ASN A 164 -3.86 29.39 -7.93
CA ASN A 164 -4.75 29.51 -6.77
C ASN A 164 -4.60 28.45 -5.65
N ASP A 165 -3.48 28.50 -4.93
CA ASP A 165 -3.37 27.96 -3.57
C ASP A 165 -4.21 28.79 -2.59
N ALA A 166 -5.50 28.51 -2.53
CA ALA A 166 -6.22 28.64 -1.27
C ALA A 166 -5.63 27.57 -0.35
N ALA A 167 -4.93 27.97 0.72
CA ALA A 167 -4.38 27.06 1.72
C ALA A 167 -5.47 26.05 2.15
N LEU A 168 -5.38 24.82 1.64
CA LEU A 168 -6.36 23.78 1.94
C LEU A 168 -6.40 23.61 3.46
N ALA A 169 -7.60 23.69 4.03
CA ALA A 169 -7.79 23.57 5.47
C ALA A 169 -7.08 22.31 6.01
N PRO A 170 -6.43 22.38 7.19
CA PRO A 170 -5.76 21.23 7.77
C PRO A 170 -6.75 20.07 7.96
N LEU A 171 -6.33 18.86 7.58
CA LEU A 171 -7.17 17.67 7.73
C LEU A 171 -7.47 17.42 9.21
N PRO A 172 -8.73 17.12 9.59
CA PRO A 172 -9.12 16.93 10.99
C PRO A 172 -8.71 15.54 11.50
N LEU A 173 -7.41 15.22 11.47
CA LEU A 173 -6.88 13.92 11.89
C LEU A 173 -6.72 13.85 13.41
N VAL A 174 -7.17 12.74 14.01
CA VAL A 174 -6.84 12.43 15.40
C VAL A 174 -5.58 11.59 15.43
N LYS A 175 -4.59 11.99 16.24
CA LYS A 175 -3.30 11.30 16.34
C LYS A 175 -3.47 9.84 16.76
N ILE A 176 -3.11 8.91 15.88
CA ILE A 176 -2.96 7.49 16.24
C ILE A 176 -1.64 7.31 16.98
N ARG A 177 -1.67 6.50 18.04
CA ARG A 177 -0.46 6.14 18.78
C ARG A 177 0.33 5.13 17.96
N THR A 178 1.65 5.19 18.00
CA THR A 178 2.48 4.18 17.36
C THR A 178 2.68 2.95 18.26
N GLY A 179 3.01 1.81 17.64
CA GLY A 179 3.40 0.58 18.32
C GLY A 179 2.29 -0.47 18.48
N SER A 180 1.11 -0.22 17.92
CA SER A 180 0.13 -1.27 17.64
C SER A 180 0.50 -2.00 16.36
N ILE A 181 0.61 -3.33 16.44
CA ILE A 181 1.20 -4.19 15.40
C ILE A 181 0.26 -5.35 15.08
N SER A 182 0.06 -5.58 13.79
CA SER A 182 -0.59 -6.78 13.22
C SER A 182 0.32 -8.00 13.27
N VAL A 183 -0.24 -9.16 13.59
CA VAL A 183 0.46 -10.45 13.59
C VAL A 183 -0.40 -11.52 12.91
N GLY A 184 0.21 -12.31 12.05
CA GLY A 184 -0.43 -13.41 11.31
C GLY A 184 -1.20 -12.94 10.08
N THR A 185 -2.05 -13.83 9.57
CA THR A 185 -2.89 -13.58 8.40
C THR A 185 -4.20 -12.88 8.81
N PRO A 186 -4.95 -12.31 7.86
CA PRO A 186 -6.27 -11.72 8.13
C PRO A 186 -7.26 -12.70 8.77
N SER A 187 -7.16 -14.00 8.42
CA SER A 187 -8.04 -15.08 8.89
C SER A 187 -7.47 -15.88 10.06
N ASN A 188 -6.21 -15.65 10.45
CA ASN A 188 -5.56 -16.29 11.60
C ASN A 188 -4.51 -15.36 12.22
N GLY A 189 -4.99 -14.23 12.74
CA GLY A 189 -4.14 -13.18 13.27
C GLY A 189 -4.55 -12.70 14.65
N LYS A 190 -3.75 -11.77 15.16
CA LYS A 190 -3.96 -11.06 16.43
C LYS A 190 -3.35 -9.67 16.36
N LEU A 191 -3.71 -8.83 17.33
CA LEU A 191 -3.09 -7.52 17.53
C LEU A 191 -2.18 -7.54 18.76
N ILE A 192 -1.06 -6.84 18.66
CA ILE A 192 -0.19 -6.49 19.80
C ILE A 192 -0.36 -5.00 20.07
N ASN A 193 -0.59 -4.61 21.32
CA ASN A 193 -0.90 -3.23 21.73
C ASN A 193 -2.03 -2.62 20.89
N ALA A 194 -3.12 -3.35 20.70
CA ALA A 194 -4.23 -2.92 19.86
C ALA A 194 -4.69 -1.51 20.21
N LEU A 195 -4.98 -0.73 19.17
CA LEU A 195 -5.57 0.59 19.31
C LEU A 195 -6.99 0.53 18.77
N GLN A 196 -7.90 1.14 19.51
CA GLN A 196 -9.22 1.42 18.99
C GLN A 196 -9.10 2.59 18.01
N LEU A 197 -9.83 2.54 16.90
CA LEU A 197 -10.01 3.69 16.01
C LEU A 197 -10.60 4.84 16.86
N PRO A 198 -9.90 5.98 17.01
CA PRO A 198 -10.40 7.07 17.83
C PRO A 198 -11.71 7.63 17.28
N GLU A 199 -12.52 8.19 18.16
CA GLU A 199 -13.70 8.93 17.71
C GLU A 199 -13.30 10.14 16.88
N ASN A 200 -13.92 10.29 15.71
CA ASN A 200 -13.73 11.44 14.86
C ASN A 200 -15.02 11.76 14.10
N LYS A 201 -15.93 12.49 14.75
CA LYS A 201 -17.28 12.79 14.21
C LYS A 201 -17.28 13.61 12.92
N GLN A 202 -16.17 14.27 12.58
CA GLN A 202 -16.02 14.98 11.31
C GLN A 202 -15.75 14.01 10.16
N LEU A 203 -15.12 12.87 10.43
CA LEU A 203 -14.75 11.90 9.40
C LEU A 203 -15.71 10.71 9.35
N TYR A 204 -16.11 10.17 10.49
CA TYR A 204 -16.90 8.95 10.56
C TYR A 204 -17.59 8.74 11.92
N THR A 205 -18.47 7.75 11.96
CA THR A 205 -19.02 7.17 13.19
C THR A 205 -18.71 5.68 13.25
N LEU A 206 -18.56 5.14 14.46
CA LEU A 206 -18.30 3.72 14.68
C LEU A 206 -19.61 3.00 14.92
N ARG A 207 -19.87 1.93 14.17
CA ARG A 207 -21.08 1.12 14.37
C ARG A 207 -20.95 0.20 15.60
N ARG A 208 -19.76 -0.36 15.80
CA ARG A 208 -19.44 -1.28 16.91
C ARG A 208 -18.04 -0.93 17.44
N PRO A 209 -17.95 -0.02 18.42
CA PRO A 209 -16.65 0.40 18.96
C PRO A 209 -15.81 -0.76 19.51
N ASP A 210 -16.45 -1.79 20.08
CA ASP A 210 -15.81 -3.00 20.61
C ASP A 210 -15.17 -3.89 19.53
N GLU A 211 -15.54 -3.68 18.26
CA GLU A 211 -14.97 -4.34 17.07
C GLU A 211 -14.08 -3.40 16.24
N ALA A 212 -13.79 -2.19 16.73
CA ALA A 212 -13.07 -1.15 15.98
C ALA A 212 -11.57 -1.07 16.35
N TYR A 213 -10.90 -2.21 16.54
CA TYR A 213 -9.48 -2.23 16.88
C TYR A 213 -8.61 -2.58 15.68
N GLY A 214 -7.52 -1.85 15.47
CA GLY A 214 -6.60 -2.05 14.35
C GLY A 214 -5.15 -1.82 14.74
N SER A 215 -4.24 -2.11 13.80
CA SER A 215 -2.83 -1.72 13.95
C SER A 215 -2.65 -0.22 13.70
N SER A 216 -1.52 0.34 14.14
CA SER A 216 -1.28 1.79 13.99
C SER A 216 -1.35 2.19 12.51
N HIS A 217 -0.74 1.36 11.66
CA HIS A 217 -0.68 1.54 10.22
C HIS A 217 -2.06 1.54 9.56
N THR A 218 -2.91 0.55 9.89
CA THR A 218 -4.27 0.48 9.35
C THR A 218 -5.10 1.69 9.77
N LEU A 219 -5.05 2.09 11.03
CA LEU A 219 -5.86 3.21 11.54
C LEU A 219 -5.39 4.56 11.00
N ASP A 220 -4.08 4.75 10.84
CA ASP A 220 -3.51 5.98 10.27
C ASP A 220 -3.93 6.13 8.80
N ASN A 221 -3.74 5.09 7.98
CA ASN A 221 -4.09 5.14 6.56
C ASN A 221 -5.59 5.25 6.32
N LEU A 222 -6.40 4.58 7.14
CA LEU A 222 -7.87 4.72 7.08
C LEU A 222 -8.31 6.16 7.35
N GLN A 223 -7.81 6.80 8.42
CA GLN A 223 -8.15 8.18 8.72
C GLN A 223 -7.68 9.14 7.62
N LEU A 224 -6.45 8.94 7.13
CA LEU A 224 -5.87 9.78 6.09
C LEU A 224 -6.68 9.72 4.79
N ALA A 225 -7.03 8.51 4.34
CA ALA A 225 -7.85 8.29 3.15
C ALA A 225 -9.22 8.97 3.29
N ILE A 226 -9.93 8.76 4.41
CA ILE A 226 -11.26 9.35 4.63
C ILE A 226 -11.18 10.88 4.70
N ALA A 227 -10.16 11.43 5.36
CA ALA A 227 -10.01 12.88 5.49
C ALA A 227 -9.74 13.54 4.13
N ARG A 228 -8.85 12.96 3.32
CA ARG A 228 -8.58 13.43 1.96
C ARG A 228 -9.83 13.33 1.09
N TRP A 229 -10.47 12.16 1.10
CA TRP A 229 -11.70 11.94 0.34
C TRP A 229 -12.78 12.96 0.66
N ARG A 230 -13.07 13.23 1.94
CA ARG A 230 -14.09 14.22 2.32
C ARG A 230 -13.74 15.62 1.85
N ARG A 231 -12.47 16.01 1.97
CA ARG A 231 -11.98 17.32 1.51
C ARG A 231 -12.13 17.44 -0.01
N ASP A 232 -11.70 16.42 -0.75
CA ASP A 232 -11.55 16.48 -2.20
C ASP A 232 -12.89 16.25 -2.93
N SER A 233 -13.78 15.43 -2.37
CA SER A 233 -15.13 15.20 -2.92
C SER A 233 -16.20 16.16 -2.41
N GLY A 234 -15.94 16.86 -1.30
CA GLY A 234 -16.95 17.65 -0.60
C GLY A 234 -18.05 16.80 0.08
N PHE A 235 -17.87 15.48 0.21
CA PHE A 235 -18.88 14.60 0.78
C PHE A 235 -19.13 14.92 2.27
N THR A 236 -20.34 15.39 2.58
CA THR A 236 -20.79 15.75 3.94
C THR A 236 -21.69 14.69 4.58
N GLY A 237 -22.06 13.65 3.84
CA GLY A 237 -22.90 12.56 4.34
C GLY A 237 -22.24 11.76 5.48
N ALA A 238 -23.07 11.01 6.21
CA ALA A 238 -22.58 10.16 7.30
C ALA A 238 -21.81 8.96 6.74
N LEU A 239 -20.55 8.79 7.18
CA LEU A 239 -19.75 7.59 6.91
C LEU A 239 -19.72 6.73 8.18
N LYS A 240 -20.06 5.44 8.03
CA LYS A 240 -20.09 4.49 9.15
C LYS A 240 -19.00 3.45 8.96
N ILE A 241 -18.09 3.37 9.93
CA ILE A 241 -17.09 2.31 10.02
C ILE A 241 -17.70 1.15 10.81
N GLY A 242 -17.64 -0.03 10.20
CA GLY A 242 -18.08 -1.31 10.74
C GLY A 242 -16.98 -1.99 11.54
N ALA A 243 -16.87 -3.31 11.39
CA ALA A 243 -15.86 -4.11 12.07
C ALA A 243 -14.45 -3.82 11.52
N ILE A 244 -13.45 -3.91 12.41
CA ILE A 244 -12.03 -3.95 12.08
C ILE A 244 -11.39 -5.21 12.68
N SER A 245 -11.44 -5.31 14.01
CA SER A 245 -11.13 -6.52 14.77
C SER A 245 -11.49 -6.32 16.25
N LYS A 246 -11.44 -7.39 17.03
CA LYS A 246 -11.51 -7.30 18.50
C LYS A 246 -10.23 -6.67 19.06
N GLN A 247 -10.26 -6.20 20.31
CA GLN A 247 -9.08 -5.66 20.99
C GLN A 247 -7.86 -6.61 21.00
N GLY A 248 -8.05 -7.94 21.03
CA GLY A 248 -6.94 -8.89 20.92
C GLY A 248 -6.64 -9.34 19.49
N GLY A 249 -7.40 -8.86 18.51
CA GLY A 249 -7.62 -9.54 17.25
C GLY A 249 -8.32 -10.90 17.44
N GLY A 250 -7.94 -11.91 16.64
CA GLY A 250 -8.51 -13.25 16.74
C GLY A 250 -9.91 -13.38 16.15
N LYS A 251 -10.55 -14.53 16.36
CA LYS A 251 -11.81 -14.89 15.68
C LYS A 251 -12.95 -13.91 16.03
N LEU A 252 -13.48 -13.24 15.02
CA LEU A 252 -14.64 -12.35 15.10
C LEU A 252 -15.79 -12.93 14.27
N LYS A 253 -16.80 -13.51 14.92
CA LYS A 253 -17.99 -14.01 14.20
C LYS A 253 -18.86 -12.82 13.76
N PRO A 254 -19.52 -12.88 12.60
CA PRO A 254 -19.54 -13.98 11.61
C PRO A 254 -18.37 -13.93 10.60
N HIS A 255 -17.45 -12.97 10.72
CA HIS A 255 -16.37 -12.74 9.78
C HIS A 255 -15.37 -13.90 9.72
N SER A 256 -14.95 -14.27 8.51
CA SER A 256 -13.88 -15.25 8.28
C SER A 256 -12.49 -14.64 8.53
N SER A 257 -12.33 -13.35 8.21
CA SER A 257 -11.16 -12.49 8.46
C SER A 257 -11.38 -11.58 9.68
N HIS A 258 -10.90 -10.32 9.67
CA HIS A 258 -10.99 -9.35 10.78
C HIS A 258 -10.24 -9.77 12.05
N ARG A 259 -9.19 -10.58 11.91
CA ARG A 259 -8.47 -11.13 13.06
C ARG A 259 -7.17 -10.40 13.38
N SER A 260 -6.57 -9.74 12.39
CA SER A 260 -5.25 -9.13 12.50
C SER A 260 -5.30 -7.60 12.59
N GLY A 261 -6.51 -7.02 12.64
CA GLY A 261 -6.72 -5.57 12.72
C GLY A 261 -6.35 -4.80 11.44
N ARG A 262 -6.39 -5.47 10.29
CA ARG A 262 -6.09 -4.91 8.95
C ARG A 262 -7.27 -4.91 8.00
N ASP A 263 -8.34 -5.62 8.34
CA ASP A 263 -9.59 -5.59 7.60
C ASP A 263 -10.46 -4.47 8.18
N VAL A 264 -11.22 -3.76 7.35
CA VAL A 264 -12.13 -2.68 7.77
C VAL A 264 -13.38 -2.75 6.92
N ASP A 265 -14.53 -2.94 7.56
CA ASP A 265 -15.82 -2.81 6.87
C ASP A 265 -16.23 -1.34 6.85
N ILE A 266 -16.48 -0.78 5.67
CA ILE A 266 -16.97 0.59 5.52
C ILE A 266 -18.32 0.53 4.82
N ARG A 267 -19.36 1.00 5.49
CA ARG A 267 -20.71 1.03 4.91
C ARG A 267 -20.71 1.95 3.68
N LEU A 268 -21.41 1.53 2.61
CA LEU A 268 -21.45 2.34 1.39
C LEU A 268 -22.05 3.73 1.71
N PRO A 269 -21.47 4.82 1.17
CA PRO A 269 -22.03 6.15 1.32
C PRO A 269 -23.39 6.21 0.62
N VAL A 270 -24.32 6.97 1.19
CA VAL A 270 -25.68 7.11 0.68
C VAL A 270 -25.99 8.57 0.36
N VAL A 271 -26.82 8.80 -0.66
CA VAL A 271 -27.13 10.13 -1.19
C VAL A 271 -27.92 10.96 -0.18
N ALA A 272 -28.91 10.34 0.47
CA ALA A 272 -29.82 11.02 1.39
C ALA A 272 -29.65 10.53 2.84
N ARG A 273 -29.85 11.43 3.80
CA ARG A 273 -29.90 11.09 5.22
C ARG A 273 -31.04 10.09 5.48
N GLY A 274 -30.68 8.88 5.92
CA GLY A 274 -31.64 7.79 6.16
C GLY A 274 -31.72 6.76 5.03
N GLY A 275 -31.04 6.98 3.90
CA GLY A 275 -30.93 6.00 2.83
C GLY A 275 -30.27 4.68 3.27
N SER A 276 -30.59 3.61 2.55
CA SER A 276 -30.10 2.26 2.84
C SER A 276 -28.94 1.88 1.91
N ALA A 277 -27.78 1.54 2.49
CA ALA A 277 -26.64 1.05 1.71
C ALA A 277 -26.92 -0.30 1.02
N GLU A 278 -27.95 -1.04 1.46
CA GLU A 278 -28.42 -2.27 0.83
C GLU A 278 -29.15 -1.97 -0.49
N GLN A 279 -29.85 -0.83 -0.57
CA GLN A 279 -30.59 -0.39 -1.74
C GLN A 279 -29.67 0.32 -2.73
N ILE A 280 -29.53 -0.25 -3.93
CA ILE A 280 -28.62 0.25 -4.97
C ILE A 280 -28.88 1.71 -5.32
N SER A 281 -30.15 2.11 -5.37
CA SER A 281 -30.59 3.48 -5.71
C SER A 281 -30.18 4.53 -4.70
N ASP A 282 -29.99 4.12 -3.44
CA ASP A 282 -29.70 5.03 -2.34
C ASP A 282 -28.19 5.26 -2.18
N VAL A 283 -27.36 4.38 -2.76
CA VAL A 283 -25.90 4.46 -2.68
C VAL A 283 -25.39 5.61 -3.55
N ASP A 284 -24.55 6.45 -2.96
CA ASP A 284 -23.81 7.47 -3.67
C ASP A 284 -22.57 6.85 -4.33
N TRP A 285 -22.74 6.42 -5.58
CA TRP A 285 -21.71 5.70 -6.33
C TRP A 285 -20.50 6.58 -6.68
N ASP A 286 -20.71 7.88 -6.88
CA ASP A 286 -19.63 8.82 -7.20
C ASP A 286 -18.80 9.09 -5.94
N ALA A 287 -19.46 9.28 -4.79
CA ALA A 287 -18.78 9.38 -3.51
C ALA A 287 -18.04 8.07 -3.16
N LEU A 288 -18.64 6.90 -3.41
CA LEU A 288 -17.98 5.61 -3.20
C LEU A 288 -16.73 5.45 -4.09
N TRP A 289 -16.80 5.83 -5.37
CA TRP A 289 -15.63 5.81 -6.26
C TRP A 289 -14.50 6.69 -5.72
N GLY A 290 -14.81 7.92 -5.31
CA GLY A 290 -13.82 8.81 -4.70
C GLY A 290 -13.21 8.22 -3.42
N LEU A 291 -14.00 7.51 -2.61
CA LEU A 291 -13.50 6.86 -1.39
C LEU A 291 -12.54 5.71 -1.73
N VAL A 292 -12.91 4.88 -2.72
CA VAL A 292 -12.06 3.80 -3.20
C VAL A 292 -10.73 4.34 -3.71
N MET A 293 -10.74 5.40 -4.52
CA MET A 293 -9.51 6.04 -5.00
C MET A 293 -8.66 6.57 -3.85
N ALA A 294 -9.25 7.31 -2.90
CA ALA A 294 -8.51 7.83 -1.76
C ALA A 294 -7.89 6.73 -0.87
N LEU A 295 -8.54 5.57 -0.79
CA LEU A 295 -7.99 4.38 -0.13
C LEU A 295 -6.83 3.78 -0.93
N VAL A 296 -7.00 3.58 -2.23
CA VAL A 296 -5.96 3.04 -3.13
C VAL A 296 -4.73 3.95 -3.18
N ASP A 297 -4.92 5.27 -3.22
CA ASP A 297 -3.86 6.28 -3.28
C ASP A 297 -3.00 6.35 -2.02
N THR A 298 -3.41 5.68 -0.94
CA THR A 298 -2.50 5.47 0.20
C THR A 298 -1.30 4.60 -0.19
N GLY A 299 -1.46 3.72 -1.19
CA GLY A 299 -0.50 2.68 -1.54
C GLY A 299 -0.51 1.49 -0.58
N GLU A 300 -1.39 1.50 0.43
CA GLU A 300 -1.37 0.55 1.54
C GLU A 300 -2.56 -0.42 1.54
N VAL A 301 -3.41 -0.37 0.50
CA VAL A 301 -4.54 -1.28 0.34
C VAL A 301 -4.11 -2.52 -0.44
N GLN A 302 -4.35 -3.69 0.15
CA GLN A 302 -4.13 -4.98 -0.48
C GLN A 302 -5.28 -5.35 -1.41
N THR A 303 -6.51 -5.22 -0.91
CA THR A 303 -7.73 -5.56 -1.66
C THR A 303 -8.94 -4.89 -1.05
N ILE A 304 -9.99 -4.72 -1.86
CA ILE A 304 -11.30 -4.26 -1.42
C ILE A 304 -12.33 -5.28 -1.92
N TYR A 305 -13.18 -5.80 -1.06
CA TYR A 305 -14.27 -6.68 -1.50
C TYR A 305 -15.58 -5.91 -1.65
N LEU A 306 -16.22 -6.11 -2.79
CA LEU A 306 -17.53 -5.57 -3.16
C LEU A 306 -18.20 -6.55 -4.12
N THR A 307 -19.49 -6.83 -3.98
CA THR A 307 -20.15 -7.80 -4.87
C THR A 307 -20.21 -7.33 -6.33
N THR A 308 -20.12 -8.26 -7.27
CA THR A 308 -20.14 -7.98 -8.73
C THR A 308 -21.32 -7.09 -9.17
N ASP A 309 -22.51 -7.30 -8.60
CA ASP A 309 -23.71 -6.52 -8.91
C ASP A 309 -23.62 -5.06 -8.44
N ARG A 310 -22.76 -4.76 -7.46
CA ARG A 310 -22.43 -3.40 -7.01
C ARG A 310 -21.27 -2.81 -7.83
N GLN A 311 -20.27 -3.63 -8.20
CA GLN A 311 -19.13 -3.20 -9.00
C GLN A 311 -19.52 -2.59 -10.36
N LYS A 312 -20.60 -3.04 -11.00
CA LYS A 312 -21.12 -2.44 -12.24
C LYS A 312 -21.48 -0.95 -12.08
N HIS A 313 -22.00 -0.56 -10.91
CA HIS A 313 -22.36 0.83 -10.62
C HIS A 313 -21.12 1.65 -10.27
N LEU A 314 -20.16 1.04 -9.57
CA LEU A 314 -18.86 1.63 -9.31
C LEU A 314 -18.09 1.90 -10.61
N LEU A 315 -18.14 0.99 -11.60
CA LEU A 315 -17.58 1.23 -12.94
C LEU A 315 -18.24 2.43 -13.63
N ALA A 316 -19.57 2.55 -13.53
CA ALA A 316 -20.28 3.69 -14.12
C ALA A 316 -19.85 5.02 -13.47
N ALA A 317 -19.65 5.02 -12.15
CA ALA A 317 -19.12 6.17 -11.41
C ALA A 317 -17.67 6.49 -11.82
N ALA A 318 -16.81 5.48 -11.94
CA ALA A 318 -15.44 5.66 -12.42
C ALA A 318 -15.39 6.35 -13.79
N LYS A 319 -16.23 5.90 -14.73
CA LYS A 319 -16.34 6.51 -16.06
C LYS A 319 -16.86 7.96 -16.00
N ARG A 320 -17.86 8.25 -15.16
CA ARG A 320 -18.35 9.63 -14.95
C ARG A 320 -17.28 10.54 -14.35
N ALA A 321 -16.44 10.01 -13.47
CA ALA A 321 -15.31 10.71 -12.89
C ALA A 321 -14.14 10.91 -13.88
N GLY A 322 -14.24 10.40 -15.11
CA GLY A 322 -13.19 10.53 -16.13
C GLY A 322 -11.99 9.60 -15.92
N ALA A 323 -12.13 8.53 -15.13
CA ALA A 323 -11.06 7.55 -14.95
C ALA A 323 -10.71 6.88 -16.28
N ASP A 324 -9.43 6.81 -16.61
CA ASP A 324 -8.96 6.13 -17.81
C ASP A 324 -9.02 4.61 -17.66
N GLN A 325 -8.86 3.91 -18.79
CA GLN A 325 -8.99 2.46 -18.82
C GLN A 325 -7.92 1.76 -17.95
N ALA A 326 -6.70 2.31 -17.89
CA ALA A 326 -5.62 1.75 -17.07
C ALA A 326 -5.94 1.84 -15.57
N THR A 327 -6.47 2.96 -15.12
CA THR A 327 -6.93 3.17 -13.74
C THR A 327 -8.08 2.22 -13.41
N ILE A 328 -9.07 2.11 -14.30
CA ILE A 328 -10.20 1.19 -14.11
C ILE A 328 -9.72 -0.26 -13.99
N GLU A 329 -8.80 -0.71 -14.84
CA GLU A 329 -8.27 -2.08 -14.81
C GLU A 329 -7.38 -2.35 -13.59
N HIS A 330 -6.65 -1.34 -13.11
CA HIS A 330 -5.86 -1.44 -11.89
C HIS A 330 -6.75 -1.53 -10.64
N VAL A 331 -7.81 -0.74 -10.59
CA VAL A 331 -8.66 -0.62 -9.40
C VAL A 331 -9.78 -1.65 -9.38
N LEU A 332 -10.44 -1.94 -10.51
CA LEU A 332 -11.69 -2.70 -10.55
C LEU A 332 -11.58 -3.98 -11.36
N GLN A 333 -11.86 -5.11 -10.71
CA GLN A 333 -11.93 -6.43 -11.36
C GLN A 333 -13.31 -6.69 -11.99
N TYR A 334 -13.81 -5.79 -12.85
CA TYR A 334 -15.15 -5.90 -13.45
C TYR A 334 -15.18 -5.55 -14.96
N PRO A 335 -15.88 -6.35 -15.79
CA PRO A 335 -16.46 -7.65 -15.48
C PRO A 335 -15.35 -8.68 -15.19
N GLU A 336 -15.60 -9.61 -14.28
CA GLU A 336 -14.61 -10.62 -13.90
C GLU A 336 -14.29 -11.51 -15.11
N LYS A 337 -13.06 -11.38 -15.64
CA LYS A 337 -12.54 -12.24 -16.70
C LYS A 337 -11.72 -13.35 -16.06
N SER A 338 -12.07 -14.60 -16.36
CA SER A 338 -11.33 -15.79 -15.88
C SER A 338 -9.82 -15.62 -16.16
N GLY A 339 -8.98 -15.82 -15.14
CA GLY A 339 -7.53 -15.76 -15.24
C GLY A 339 -6.89 -14.37 -15.04
N HIS A 340 -7.67 -13.30 -14.83
CA HIS A 340 -7.15 -11.95 -14.60
C HIS A 340 -7.65 -11.36 -13.26
N ASN A 341 -7.01 -11.74 -12.15
CA ASN A 341 -7.36 -11.26 -10.80
C ASN A 341 -6.44 -10.10 -10.35
N ASN A 342 -6.35 -9.06 -11.17
CA ASN A 342 -5.39 -7.97 -10.93
C ASN A 342 -6.00 -6.74 -10.26
N GLY A 343 -7.32 -6.54 -10.33
CA GLY A 343 -7.99 -5.40 -9.71
C GLY A 343 -7.90 -5.43 -8.18
N ILE A 344 -7.78 -4.26 -7.56
CA ILE A 344 -7.81 -4.09 -6.10
C ILE A 344 -9.20 -4.42 -5.54
N VAL A 345 -10.25 -3.91 -6.19
CA VAL A 345 -11.66 -4.18 -5.90
C VAL A 345 -12.05 -5.51 -6.56
N ARG A 346 -12.43 -6.48 -5.73
CA ARG A 346 -12.68 -7.88 -6.12
C ARG A 346 -14.05 -8.34 -5.66
N ASN A 347 -14.60 -9.30 -6.41
CA ASN A 347 -15.89 -9.87 -6.08
C ASN A 347 -15.79 -10.76 -4.83
N GLN A 348 -16.68 -10.55 -3.87
CA GLN A 348 -16.93 -11.50 -2.79
C GLN A 348 -18.37 -11.41 -2.32
N SER A 349 -19.05 -12.56 -2.25
CA SER A 349 -20.45 -12.64 -1.80
C SER A 349 -20.66 -12.01 -0.41
N GLY A 350 -21.82 -11.40 -0.20
CA GLY A 350 -22.23 -10.76 1.07
C GLY A 350 -21.85 -9.28 1.23
N HIS A 351 -20.97 -8.74 0.39
CA HIS A 351 -20.52 -7.34 0.43
C HIS A 351 -21.45 -6.41 -0.36
N THR A 352 -22.74 -6.43 -0.02
CA THR A 352 -23.79 -5.71 -0.77
C THR A 352 -24.08 -4.31 -0.22
N ALA A 353 -23.73 -4.05 1.06
CA ALA A 353 -24.01 -2.80 1.77
C ALA A 353 -22.77 -2.18 2.42
N HIS A 354 -21.61 -2.76 2.18
CA HIS A 354 -20.32 -2.25 2.64
C HIS A 354 -19.22 -2.70 1.66
N ILE A 355 -18.14 -1.94 1.63
CA ILE A 355 -16.85 -2.44 1.14
C ILE A 355 -16.09 -3.05 2.33
N HIS A 356 -15.45 -4.18 2.11
CA HIS A 356 -14.47 -4.74 3.05
C HIS A 356 -13.09 -4.37 2.53
N VAL A 357 -12.39 -3.48 3.22
CA VAL A 357 -11.04 -3.02 2.85
C VAL A 357 -10.02 -3.83 3.61
N ARG A 358 -8.98 -4.34 2.94
CA ARG A 358 -7.83 -4.96 3.58
C ARG A 358 -6.58 -4.14 3.32
N PHE A 359 -5.89 -3.77 4.38
CA PHE A 359 -4.59 -3.11 4.31
C PHE A 359 -3.44 -4.11 4.28
N ASN A 360 -2.36 -3.74 3.59
CA ASN A 360 -1.09 -4.45 3.60
C ASN A 360 -0.51 -4.51 5.02
N CYS A 361 0.39 -5.45 5.24
CA CYS A 361 1.25 -5.42 6.42
C CYS A 361 2.14 -4.17 6.39
N ALA A 362 2.23 -3.47 7.52
CA ALA A 362 3.16 -2.35 7.57
C ALA A 362 4.61 -2.87 7.51
N PRO A 363 5.58 -2.09 6.96
CA PRO A 363 6.97 -2.54 6.86
C PRO A 363 7.61 -2.97 8.19
N ASN A 364 7.15 -2.43 9.32
CA ASN A 364 7.64 -2.77 10.65
C ASN A 364 6.87 -3.92 11.34
N GLU A 365 5.82 -4.46 10.72
CA GLU A 365 5.03 -5.58 11.24
C GLU A 365 5.57 -6.92 10.76
N THR A 366 6.81 -7.26 11.16
CA THR A 366 7.58 -8.41 10.63
C THR A 366 6.93 -9.80 10.78
N ARG A 367 5.87 -9.90 11.60
CA ARG A 367 5.10 -11.13 11.84
C ARG A 367 3.70 -11.09 11.21
N CYS A 368 3.38 -10.03 10.49
CA CYS A 368 2.18 -9.92 9.68
C CYS A 368 2.39 -10.66 8.35
N GLU A 369 1.32 -11.27 7.82
CA GLU A 369 1.37 -12.02 6.56
C GLU A 369 0.30 -11.54 5.58
N ASP A 370 0.72 -11.02 4.43
CA ASP A 370 -0.14 -10.70 3.28
C ASP A 370 -0.45 -11.98 2.50
N LYS A 371 -1.32 -12.82 3.07
CA LYS A 371 -1.84 -14.05 2.46
C LYS A 371 -3.35 -14.05 2.39
#